data_AF-A0AAD7B0H2-F1
#
_entry.id   AF-A0AAD7B0H2-F1
#
_cell.length_a   1.000
_cell.length_b   1.000
_cell.length_c   1.000
_cell.angle_alpha   90.00
_cell.angle_beta   90.00
_cell.angle_gamma   90.00
#
_symmetry.space_group_name_H-M   'P 1'
#
loop_
_entity.id
_entity.type
_entity.pdbx_description
1 polymer ?
#
loop_
_entity_poly.entity_id
_entity_poly.type
_entity_poly.pdbx_seq_one_letter_code
_entity_poly.pdbx_strand_id
1 'polypeptide(L)'
;MAAVAAPPQGSAAKETETQPVSLDAPKMVYSKEDDAAIDEFLRDSVQTAWHSLGTCAMKPRAEGGVVDSQLNVYGVKNLKVADVSIAPGNVN
;
A
#
# COMPACT_ATOMS: atom_id res chain seq x y z
N MET A 1 -19.13 5.09 7.78
CA MET A 1 -17.90 5.86 7.55
C MET A 1 -17.50 6.42 8.91
N ALA A 2 -16.46 5.87 9.55
CA ALA A 2 -16.02 6.39 10.84
C ALA A 2 -15.51 7.82 10.63
N ALA A 3 -15.90 8.73 11.52
CA ALA A 3 -15.39 10.09 11.48
C ALA A 3 -13.91 10.03 11.87
N VAL A 4 -13.03 10.42 10.96
CA VAL A 4 -11.60 10.50 11.24
C VAL A 4 -11.38 11.58 12.30
N ALA A 5 -10.64 11.25 13.35
CA ALA A 5 -10.31 12.20 14.40
C ALA A 5 -9.61 13.42 13.80
N ALA A 6 -10.05 14.62 14.17
CA ALA A 6 -9.39 15.83 13.73
C ALA A 6 -7.97 15.89 14.36
N PRO A 7 -6.94 16.31 13.61
CA PRO A 7 -5.59 16.42 14.14
C PRO A 7 -5.54 17.42 15.32
N PRO A 8 -4.52 17.31 16.20
CA PRO A 8 -4.35 18.18 17.36
C PRO A 8 -4.40 19.68 17.00
N GLN A 9 -4.83 20.52 17.94
CA GLN A 9 -4.89 21.95 17.69
C GLN A 9 -3.48 22.54 17.56
N GLY A 10 -3.19 23.21 16.43
CA GLY A 10 -1.84 23.69 16.10
C GLY A 10 -0.91 22.64 15.47
N SER A 11 -1.44 21.45 15.16
CA SER A 11 -0.73 20.35 14.52
C SER A 11 -0.19 20.74 13.15
N ALA A 12 1.08 20.42 12.89
CA ALA A 12 1.68 20.53 11.56
C ALA A 12 1.10 19.49 10.57
N ALA A 13 0.41 18.45 11.07
CA ALA A 13 -0.32 17.47 10.24
C ALA A 13 -1.65 18.01 9.68
N LYS A 14 -2.03 19.25 10.03
CA LYS A 14 -3.20 19.93 9.51
C LYS A 14 -2.80 21.05 8.57
N GLU A 15 -2.77 20.77 7.27
CA GLU A 15 -2.54 21.82 6.27
C GLU A 15 -3.86 22.48 5.85
N THR A 16 -3.92 23.81 5.97
CA THR A 16 -5.08 24.62 5.56
C THR A 16 -4.83 25.44 4.30
N GLU A 17 -3.60 25.43 3.77
CA GLU A 17 -3.27 26.13 2.52
C GLU A 17 -3.69 25.29 1.32
N THR A 18 -4.45 25.90 0.41
CA THR A 18 -4.94 25.26 -0.82
C THR A 18 -4.09 25.63 -2.03
N GLN A 19 -2.96 26.31 -1.82
CA GLN A 19 -2.05 26.74 -2.88
C GLN A 19 -0.66 26.14 -2.65
N PRO A 20 0.16 25.99 -3.72
CA PRO A 20 1.53 25.53 -3.57
C PRO A 20 2.33 26.46 -2.64
N VAL A 21 3.00 25.88 -1.65
CA VAL A 21 3.94 26.60 -0.79
C VAL A 21 5.16 27.06 -1.60
N SER A 22 5.78 28.16 -1.17
CA SER A 22 7.03 28.65 -1.76
C SER A 22 8.14 27.60 -1.63
N LEU A 23 9.04 27.54 -2.62
CA LEU A 23 10.23 26.67 -2.56
C LEU A 23 11.16 27.03 -1.38
N ASP A 24 11.13 28.28 -0.93
CA ASP A 24 11.93 28.77 0.20
C ASP A 24 11.20 28.66 1.55
N ALA A 25 10.02 28.04 1.57
CA ALA A 25 9.26 27.85 2.80
C ALA A 25 10.05 26.99 3.81
N PRO A 26 9.93 27.29 5.12
CA PRO A 26 10.55 26.45 6.14
C PRO A 26 9.96 25.04 6.06
N LYS A 27 10.82 24.02 6.29
CA LYS A 27 10.37 22.64 6.36
C LYS A 27 9.38 22.47 7.52
N MET A 28 8.31 21.73 7.27
CA MET A 28 7.39 21.30 8.31
C MET A 28 8.14 20.44 9.34
N VAL A 29 7.93 20.73 10.62
CA VAL A 29 8.48 19.97 11.74
C VAL A 29 7.31 19.31 12.46
N TYR A 30 7.28 17.98 12.45
CA TYR A 30 6.24 17.20 13.09
C TYR A 30 6.66 16.83 14.52
N SER A 31 5.70 16.95 15.44
CA SER A 31 5.81 16.45 16.81
C SER A 31 5.48 14.95 16.87
N LYS A 32 5.73 14.31 18.01
CA LYS A 32 5.33 12.91 18.22
C LYS A 32 3.81 12.76 18.21
N GLU A 33 3.11 13.79 18.67
CA GLU A 33 1.65 13.87 18.67
C GLU A 33 1.10 13.99 17.24
N ASP A 34 1.82 14.68 16.34
CA ASP A 34 1.48 14.73 14.92
C ASP A 34 1.68 13.37 14.25
N ASP A 35 2.80 12.70 14.50
CA ASP A 35 3.07 11.36 13.98
C ASP A 35 1.97 10.37 14.42
N ALA A 36 1.57 10.43 15.70
CA ALA A 36 0.48 9.59 16.22
C ALA A 36 -0.87 9.87 15.54
N ALA A 37 -1.17 11.14 15.27
CA ALA A 37 -2.39 11.54 14.58
C ALA A 37 -2.39 11.09 13.09
N ILE A 38 -1.26 11.19 12.40
CA ILE A 38 -1.09 10.68 11.03
C ILE A 38 -1.28 9.16 11.00
N ASP A 39 -0.69 8.46 11.95
CA ASP A 39 -0.83 7.01 12.12
C ASP A 39 -2.29 6.57 12.30
N GLU A 40 -3.04 7.28 13.15
CA GLU A 40 -4.48 7.04 13.35
C GLU A 40 -5.28 7.33 12.07
N PHE A 41 -5.02 8.47 11.42
CA PHE A 41 -5.61 8.81 10.12
C PHE A 41 -5.37 7.70 9.09
N LEU A 42 -4.15 7.17 9.00
CA LEU A 42 -3.82 6.09 8.07
C LEU A 42 -4.58 4.81 8.39
N ARG A 43 -4.69 4.41 9.66
CA ARG A 43 -5.46 3.22 10.07
C ARG A 43 -6.94 3.34 9.69
N ASP A 44 -7.51 4.54 9.76
CA ASP A 44 -8.92 4.78 9.48
C ASP A 44 -9.23 4.98 7.99
N SER A 45 -8.26 5.49 7.21
CA SER A 45 -8.49 5.97 5.84
C SER A 45 -7.74 5.20 4.75
N VAL A 46 -6.77 4.33 5.09
CA VAL A 46 -6.04 3.57 4.08
C VAL A 46 -7.01 2.71 3.26
N GLN A 47 -6.85 2.72 1.95
CA GLN A 47 -7.67 1.96 1.00
C GLN A 47 -6.76 1.25 -0.02
N THR A 48 -7.36 0.33 -0.76
CA THR A 48 -6.68 -0.29 -1.90
C THR A 48 -6.45 0.72 -3.03
N ALA A 49 -5.30 0.61 -3.69
CA ALA A 49 -5.05 1.26 -4.98
C ALA A 49 -5.45 0.37 -6.17
N TRP A 50 -6.19 -0.72 -5.91
CA TRP A 50 -6.63 -1.74 -6.88
C TRP A 50 -5.50 -2.51 -7.58
N HIS A 51 -4.26 -2.41 -7.09
CA HIS A 51 -3.11 -3.19 -7.56
C HIS A 51 -2.99 -4.55 -6.83
N SER A 52 -4.07 -5.34 -6.81
CA SER A 52 -4.01 -6.67 -6.17
C SER A 52 -3.20 -7.65 -7.02
N LEU A 53 -2.29 -8.40 -6.40
CA LEU A 53 -1.36 -9.31 -7.09
C LEU A 53 -0.88 -10.44 -6.18
N GLY A 54 -0.27 -11.48 -6.77
CA GLY A 54 0.52 -12.49 -6.05
C GLY A 54 -0.23 -13.66 -5.39
N THR A 55 -1.54 -13.77 -5.57
CA THR A 55 -2.34 -14.87 -4.97
C THR A 55 -2.07 -16.26 -5.58
N CYS A 56 -1.49 -16.32 -6.77
CA CYS A 56 -1.08 -17.53 -7.49
C CYS A 56 0.41 -17.49 -7.85
N ALA A 57 1.26 -17.08 -6.90
CA ALA A 57 2.67 -16.75 -7.12
C ALA A 57 3.47 -17.78 -7.96
N MET A 58 4.21 -17.26 -8.94
CA MET A 58 5.18 -17.98 -9.77
C MET A 58 6.50 -18.16 -9.01
N LYS A 59 6.60 -19.24 -8.22
CA LYS A 59 7.78 -19.57 -7.41
C LYS A 59 7.88 -21.09 -7.20
N PRO A 60 8.99 -21.62 -6.63
CA PRO A 60 9.08 -23.04 -6.32
C PRO A 60 7.91 -23.50 -5.45
N ARG A 61 7.37 -24.68 -5.75
CA ARG A 61 6.25 -25.25 -4.98
C ARG A 61 6.60 -25.41 -3.49
N ALA A 62 7.85 -25.75 -3.18
CA ALA A 62 8.35 -25.89 -1.82
C ALA A 62 8.34 -24.57 -1.02
N GLU A 63 8.32 -23.43 -1.70
CA GLU A 63 8.25 -22.08 -1.10
C GLU A 63 6.81 -21.53 -1.11
N GLY A 64 5.82 -22.37 -1.42
CA GLY A 64 4.41 -22.01 -1.49
C GLY A 64 3.94 -21.47 -2.85
N GLY A 65 4.65 -21.78 -3.94
CA GLY A 65 4.27 -21.37 -5.29
C GLY A 65 3.06 -22.15 -5.83
N VAL A 66 2.30 -21.49 -6.71
CA VAL A 66 1.09 -22.06 -7.35
C VAL A 66 1.36 -22.43 -8.80
N VAL A 67 2.18 -21.64 -9.50
CA VAL A 67 2.56 -21.90 -10.90
C VAL A 67 4.08 -22.00 -11.08
N ASP A 68 4.50 -22.76 -12.08
CA ASP A 68 5.91 -22.83 -12.51
C ASP A 68 6.31 -21.64 -13.39
N SER A 69 7.59 -21.58 -13.81
CA SER A 69 8.13 -20.51 -14.66
C SER A 69 7.50 -20.41 -16.06
N GLN A 70 6.67 -21.39 -16.43
CA GLN A 70 5.88 -21.39 -17.66
C GLN A 70 4.38 -21.17 -17.38
N LEU A 71 4.03 -20.74 -16.18
CA LEU A 71 2.68 -20.47 -15.70
C LEU A 71 1.78 -21.70 -15.58
N ASN A 72 2.34 -22.92 -15.61
CA ASN A 72 1.56 -24.13 -15.41
C ASN A 72 1.20 -24.27 -13.93
N VAL A 73 -0.07 -24.59 -13.65
CA VAL A 73 -0.52 -24.88 -12.29
C VAL A 73 0.06 -26.22 -11.82
N TYR A 74 0.75 -26.23 -10.67
CA TYR A 74 1.33 -27.46 -10.14
C TYR A 74 0.26 -28.53 -9.87
N GLY A 75 0.51 -29.77 -10.31
CA GLY A 75 -0.38 -30.91 -10.07
C GLY A 75 -1.58 -31.02 -11.03
N VAL A 76 -1.73 -30.09 -11.97
CA VAL A 76 -2.77 -30.11 -13.00
C VAL A 76 -2.11 -30.09 -14.38
N LYS A 77 -2.69 -30.81 -15.35
CA LYS A 77 -2.24 -30.78 -16.75
C LYS A 77 -3.10 -29.81 -17.56
N ASN A 78 -2.49 -29.14 -18.54
CA ASN A 78 -3.16 -28.25 -19.50
C ASN A 78 -3.93 -27.08 -18.86
N LEU A 79 -3.45 -26.56 -17.72
CA LEU A 79 -4.01 -25.39 -17.05
C LEU A 79 -2.91 -24.36 -16.76
N LYS A 80 -3.16 -23.11 -17.14
CA LYS A 80 -2.29 -21.96 -16.86
C LYS A 80 -3.07 -20.84 -16.19
N VAL A 81 -2.38 -20.03 -15.38
CA VAL A 81 -2.89 -18.76 -14.84
C VAL A 81 -2.07 -17.64 -15.46
N ALA A 82 -2.73 -16.66 -16.08
CA ALA A 82 -2.08 -15.61 -16.86
C ALA A 82 -2.69 -14.24 -16.55
N ASP A 83 -2.54 -13.80 -15.31
CA ASP A 83 -2.87 -12.47 -14.80
C ASP A 83 -1.89 -12.10 -13.66
N VAL A 84 -2.06 -10.92 -13.04
CA VAL A 84 -1.15 -10.43 -11.98
C VAL A 84 -1.14 -11.26 -10.69
N SER A 85 -2.03 -12.25 -10.54
CA SER A 85 -1.94 -13.21 -9.43
C SER A 85 -0.62 -13.99 -9.43
N ILE A 86 0.06 -14.11 -10.58
CA ILE A 86 1.31 -14.86 -10.69
C ILE A 86 2.56 -14.09 -10.22
N ALA A 87 2.46 -12.78 -9.97
CA ALA A 87 3.61 -11.98 -9.54
C ALA A 87 4.20 -12.53 -8.22
N PRO A 88 5.49 -12.92 -8.17
CA PRO A 88 6.08 -13.53 -6.97
C PRO A 88 6.34 -12.53 -5.83
N GLY A 89 6.20 -11.23 -6.09
CA GLY A 89 6.36 -10.14 -5.13
C GLY A 89 5.77 -8.84 -5.70
N ASN A 90 5.84 -7.76 -4.93
CA ASN A 90 5.41 -6.44 -5.40
C ASN A 90 6.31 -5.91 -6.53
N VAL A 91 5.81 -4.95 -7.31
CA VAL A 91 6.56 -4.30 -8.39
C VAL A 91 7.08 -2.94 -7.89
N ASN A 92 8.40 -2.79 -7.79
CA ASN A 92 9.08 -1.61 -7.29
C ASN A 92 10.05 -1.04 -8.34
#